data_AF-A0A3B9L8Q7-F1
#
_entry.id   AF-A0A3B9L8Q7-F1
#
_cell.length_a   1.000
_cell.length_b   1.000
_cell.length_c   1.000
_cell.angle_alpha   90.00
_cell.angle_beta   90.00
_cell.angle_gamma   90.00
#
_symmetry.space_group_name_H-M   'P 1'
#
loop_
_entity.id
_entity.type
_entity.pdbx_description
1 polymer ?
#
loop_
_entity_poly.entity_id
_entity_poly.type
_entity_poly.pdbx_seq_one_letter_code
_entity_poly.pdbx_strand_id
1 'polypeptide(L)'
;NAVKPTKPLDLMIQLELADTLKPQALDRLSAKMQYERVLDVNISKVIIPIAAGRNIAVLVEVAVRNHMLLLRGVNGTQQFTKRQKQLMSKESKKS
;
A
#
# COMPACT_ATOMS: atom_id res chain seq x y z
N ASN A 1 9.33 -21.11 -17.51
CA ASN A 1 10.22 -19.95 -17.77
C ASN A 1 10.07 -18.91 -16.68
N ALA A 2 11.13 -18.66 -15.88
CA ALA A 2 11.12 -17.77 -14.71
C ALA A 2 11.96 -16.50 -14.89
N VAL A 3 12.50 -16.26 -16.09
CA VAL A 3 13.37 -15.12 -16.40
C VAL A 3 12.76 -14.33 -17.55
N LYS A 4 12.77 -13.00 -17.43
CA LYS A 4 12.33 -12.06 -18.48
C LYS A 4 13.48 -11.07 -18.75
N PRO A 5 13.95 -10.91 -20.00
CA PRO A 5 15.08 -10.02 -20.32
C PRO A 5 14.80 -8.53 -20.04
N THR A 6 13.55 -8.07 -20.24
CA THR A 6 13.16 -6.67 -20.08
C THR A 6 11.79 -6.52 -19.41
N LYS A 7 11.66 -5.50 -18.55
CA LYS A 7 10.40 -5.13 -17.91
C LYS A 7 10.40 -3.63 -17.58
N PRO A 8 9.29 -2.89 -17.83
CA PRO A 8 9.15 -1.51 -17.37
C PRO A 8 9.12 -1.45 -15.83
N LEU A 9 9.60 -0.35 -15.27
CA LEU A 9 9.58 -0.08 -13.85
C LEU A 9 8.31 0.71 -13.50
N ASP A 10 7.27 0.02 -13.01
CA ASP A 10 5.98 0.65 -12.68
C ASP A 10 5.85 0.99 -11.19
N LEU A 11 6.52 0.21 -10.33
CA LEU A 11 6.38 0.27 -8.88
C LEU A 11 7.74 0.01 -8.20
N MET A 12 8.07 0.85 -7.23
CA MET A 12 9.20 0.70 -6.32
C MET A 12 8.71 0.31 -4.93
N ILE A 13 9.27 -0.76 -4.37
CA ILE A 13 9.00 -1.20 -3.00
C ILE A 13 10.25 -0.97 -2.17
N GLN A 14 10.15 -0.07 -1.18
CA GLN A 14 11.20 0.20 -0.22
C GLN A 14 10.90 -0.57 1.07
N LEU A 15 11.82 -1.45 1.48
CA LEU A 15 11.71 -2.19 2.72
C LEU A 15 12.45 -1.41 3.82
N GLU A 16 11.77 -1.11 4.90
CA GLU A 16 12.36 -0.43 6.06
C GLU A 16 12.09 -1.22 7.33
N LEU A 17 13.05 -1.24 8.26
CA LEU A 17 12.82 -1.86 9.55
C LEU A 17 11.73 -1.10 10.30
N ALA A 18 10.79 -1.82 10.90
CA ALA A 18 9.69 -1.21 11.64
C ALA A 18 10.20 -0.28 12.76
N ASP A 19 11.31 -0.64 13.40
CA ASP A 19 11.91 0.10 14.51
C ASP A 19 12.59 1.40 14.06
N THR A 20 12.95 1.52 12.78
CA THR A 20 13.57 2.73 12.22
C THR A 20 12.55 3.76 11.73
N LEU A 21 11.28 3.35 11.59
CA LEU A 21 10.20 4.21 11.12
C LEU A 21 9.65 5.05 12.27
N LYS A 22 9.69 6.38 12.13
CA LYS A 22 9.05 7.29 13.08
C LYS A 22 7.53 7.01 13.14
N PRO A 23 6.90 7.02 14.32
CA PRO A 23 5.46 6.75 14.45
C PRO A 23 4.58 7.66 13.58
N GLN A 24 4.99 8.91 13.33
CA GLN A 24 4.26 9.83 12.43
C GLN A 24 4.34 9.47 10.95
N ALA A 25 5.33 8.67 10.52
CA ALA A 25 5.45 8.20 9.13
C ALA A 25 4.53 7.01 8.83
N LEU A 26 4.02 6.35 9.87
CA LEU A 26 3.16 5.18 9.77
C LEU A 26 1.68 5.59 9.71
N ASP A 27 1.29 6.26 8.63
CA ASP A 27 -0.13 6.44 8.33
C ASP A 27 -0.74 5.08 7.94
N ARG A 28 -1.33 4.40 8.93
CA ARG A 28 -1.87 3.03 8.80
C ARG A 28 -3.10 2.95 7.91
N LEU A 29 -3.73 4.09 7.60
CA LEU A 29 -4.97 4.16 6.82
C LEU A 29 -4.74 4.86 5.47
N SER A 30 -4.02 5.97 5.46
CA SER A 30 -3.69 6.67 4.23
C SER A 30 -2.35 6.15 3.72
N ALA A 31 -2.42 5.13 2.87
CA ALA A 31 -1.35 4.87 1.91
C ALA A 31 -1.27 6.06 0.95
N LYS A 32 -0.64 7.16 1.38
CA LYS A 32 -0.28 8.26 0.48
C LYS A 32 0.55 7.64 -0.62
N MET A 33 0.09 7.81 -1.87
CA MET A 33 0.91 7.38 -3.00
C MET A 33 2.16 8.25 -3.01
N GLN A 34 3.30 7.62 -2.82
CA GLN A 34 4.59 8.27 -2.94
C GLN A 34 5.10 8.08 -4.36
N TYR A 35 5.99 8.98 -4.78
CA TYR A 35 6.67 8.86 -6.06
C TYR A 35 8.16 9.07 -5.85
N GLU A 36 8.96 8.39 -6.65
CA GLU A 36 10.40 8.57 -6.72
C GLU A 36 10.82 8.87 -8.17
N ARG A 37 11.66 9.88 -8.36
CA ARG A 37 12.13 10.28 -9.68
C ARG A 37 13.35 9.47 -10.06
N VAL A 38 13.26 8.69 -11.13
CA VAL A 38 14.35 7.87 -11.68
C VAL A 38 14.50 8.23 -13.16
N LEU A 39 15.67 8.71 -13.56
CA LEU A 39 15.95 9.12 -14.95
C LEU A 39 14.83 10.04 -15.53
N ASP A 40 14.44 11.03 -14.72
CA ASP A 40 13.36 11.98 -15.03
C ASP A 40 11.92 11.41 -15.14
N VAL A 41 11.73 10.14 -14.80
CA VAL A 41 10.40 9.51 -14.72
C VAL A 41 9.97 9.36 -13.26
N ASN A 42 8.74 9.77 -12.94
CA ASN A 42 8.17 9.55 -11.61
C ASN A 42 7.60 8.14 -11.51
N ILE A 43 8.19 7.32 -10.63
CA ILE A 43 7.79 5.94 -10.38
C ILE A 43 6.98 5.89 -9.09
N SER A 44 5.87 5.14 -9.08
CA SER A 44 5.10 4.93 -7.85
C SER A 44 5.95 4.21 -6.80
N LYS A 45 5.93 4.67 -5.57
CA LYS A 45 6.71 4.15 -4.45
C LYS A 45 5.81 3.75 -3.29
N VAL A 46 6.12 2.61 -2.68
CA VAL A 46 5.49 2.13 -1.46
C VAL A 46 6.59 1.72 -0.47
N ILE A 47 6.46 2.19 0.77
CA ILE A 47 7.34 1.78 1.87
C ILE A 47 6.63 0.70 2.67
N ILE A 48 7.29 -0.45 2.86
CA ILE A 48 6.76 -1.57 3.64
C ILE A 48 7.63 -1.73 4.91
N PRO A 49 7.06 -1.55 6.12
CA PRO A 49 7.74 -1.88 7.35
C PRO A 49 7.93 -3.39 7.49
N ILE A 50 9.17 -3.82 7.68
CA ILE A 50 9.57 -5.21 7.93
C ILE A 50 9.99 -5.39 9.39
N ALA A 51 9.61 -6.54 9.95
CA ALA A 51 9.99 -6.99 11.28
C ALA A 51 10.30 -8.49 11.20
N ALA A 52 11.07 -9.00 12.15
CA ALA A 52 11.39 -10.42 12.21
C ALA A 52 10.11 -11.28 12.21
N GLY A 53 10.16 -12.43 11.52
CA GLY A 53 9.02 -13.35 11.42
C GLY A 53 7.97 -12.99 10.36
N ARG A 54 8.12 -11.90 9.60
CA ARG A 54 7.24 -11.57 8.47
C ARG A 54 7.75 -12.14 7.15
N ASN A 55 6.86 -12.77 6.37
CA ASN A 55 7.19 -13.23 5.03
C ASN A 55 7.18 -12.05 4.04
N ILE A 56 8.36 -11.63 3.61
CA ILE A 56 8.55 -10.50 2.68
C ILE A 56 7.89 -10.78 1.33
N ALA A 57 7.93 -12.01 0.82
CA ALA A 57 7.33 -12.35 -0.47
C ALA A 57 5.81 -12.09 -0.46
N VAL A 58 5.14 -12.48 0.62
CA VAL A 58 3.69 -12.23 0.80
C VAL A 58 3.39 -10.73 0.91
N LEU A 59 4.22 -9.98 1.67
CA LEU A 59 4.04 -8.53 1.78
C LEU A 59 4.19 -7.82 0.43
N VAL A 60 5.20 -8.22 -0.35
CA VAL A 60 5.45 -7.72 -1.70
C VAL A 60 4.28 -8.07 -2.63
N GLU A 61 3.79 -9.30 -2.60
CA GLU A 61 2.64 -9.74 -3.42
C GLU A 61 1.39 -8.90 -3.12
N VAL A 62 1.08 -8.70 -1.83
CA VAL A 62 -0.07 -7.89 -1.41
C VAL A 62 0.08 -6.44 -1.85
N ALA A 63 1.27 -5.85 -1.73
CA ALA A 63 1.54 -4.49 -2.19
C ALA A 63 1.36 -4.34 -3.69
N VAL A 64 1.88 -5.29 -4.48
CA VAL A 64 1.71 -5.33 -5.94
C VAL A 64 0.24 -5.47 -6.31
N ARG A 65 -0.50 -6.38 -5.66
CA ARG A 65 -1.94 -6.56 -5.89
C ARG A 65 -2.72 -5.28 -5.56
N ASN A 66 -2.40 -4.61 -4.45
CA ASN A 66 -3.05 -3.36 -4.08
C ASN A 66 -2.75 -2.25 -5.10
N HIS A 67 -1.52 -2.12 -5.56
CA HIS A 67 -1.16 -1.18 -6.62
C HIS A 67 -1.96 -1.43 -7.90
N MET A 68 -2.06 -2.69 -8.34
CA MET A 68 -2.89 -3.06 -9.49
C MET A 68 -4.38 -2.74 -9.31
N LEU A 69 -4.92 -2.88 -8.08
CA LEU A 69 -6.30 -2.51 -7.77
C LEU A 69 -6.51 -1.00 -7.83
N LEU A 70 -5.57 -0.21 -7.29
CA LEU A 70 -5.62 1.25 -7.35
C LEU A 70 -5.58 1.76 -8.79
N LEU A 71 -4.71 1.19 -9.64
CA LEU A 71 -4.67 1.50 -11.08
C LEU A 71 -5.98 1.17 -11.80
N ARG A 72 -6.73 0.17 -11.31
CA ARG A 72 -8.07 -0.20 -11.81
C ARG A 72 -9.20 0.64 -11.19
N GLY A 73 -8.89 1.64 -10.38
CA GLY A 73 -9.88 2.49 -9.69
C GLY A 73 -10.52 1.85 -8.46
N VAL A 74 -9.99 0.71 -7.97
CA VAL A 74 -10.51 0.01 -6.80
C VAL A 74 -9.71 0.40 -5.56
N ASN A 75 -10.32 1.20 -4.67
CA ASN A 75 -9.69 1.62 -3.41
C ASN A 75 -10.34 0.91 -2.21
N GLY A 76 -9.65 -0.10 -1.66
CA GLY A 76 -10.12 -0.88 -0.51
C GLY A 76 -10.30 -0.03 0.76
N THR A 77 -9.40 0.93 1.01
CA THR A 77 -9.50 1.84 2.16
C THR A 77 -10.78 2.67 2.09
N GLN A 78 -11.09 3.25 0.93
CA GLN A 78 -12.32 4.03 0.75
C GLN A 78 -13.57 3.18 0.94
N GLN A 79 -13.59 1.95 0.42
CA GLN A 79 -14.71 1.02 0.61
C GLN A 79 -14.89 0.66 2.09
N PHE A 80 -13.79 0.39 2.78
CA PHE A 80 -13.79 0.10 4.22
C PHE A 80 -14.33 1.29 5.04
N THR A 81 -13.82 2.51 4.81
CA THR A 81 -14.28 3.73 5.49
C THR A 81 -15.77 4.00 5.23
N LYS A 82 -16.23 3.83 3.98
CA LYS A 82 -17.64 4.00 3.62
C LYS A 82 -18.53 3.00 4.37
N ARG A 83 -18.13 1.73 4.42
CA ARG A 83 -18.85 0.68 5.17
C ARG A 83 -18.87 0.98 6.67
N GLN A 84 -17.74 1.38 7.25
CA GLN A 84 -17.65 1.75 8.67
C GLN A 84 -18.58 2.91 9.00
N LYS A 85 -18.59 3.98 8.18
CA LYS A 85 -19.49 5.13 8.37
C LYS A 85 -20.96 4.72 8.32
N GLN A 86 -21.33 3.83 7.40
CA GLN A 86 -22.70 3.32 7.30
C GLN A 86 -23.13 2.51 8.53
N LEU A 87 -22.23 1.68 9.09
CA LEU A 87 -22.53 0.90 10.29
C LEU A 87 -22.70 1.81 11.52
N MET A 88 -21.80 2.78 11.71
CA MET A 88 -21.90 3.77 12.80
C MET A 88 -23.20 4.57 12.72
N SER A 89 -23.61 4.98 11.50
CA SER A 89 -24.87 5.72 11.30
C SER A 89 -26.12 4.89 11.58
N LYS A 90 -26.06 3.56 11.44
CA LYS A 90 -27.17 2.65 11.75
C LYS A 90 -27.30 2.39 13.26
N GLU A 91 -26.18 2.27 13.95
CA GLU A 91 -26.12 2.15 15.42
C GLU A 91 -26.71 3.40 16.11
N SER A 92 -26.30 4.60 15.70
CA SER A 92 -26.80 5.86 16.27
C SER A 92 -28.29 6.16 16.00
N LYS A 93 -28.94 5.44 15.07
CA LYS A 93 -30.39 5.57 14.82
C LYS A 93 -31.23 4.55 15.59
N LYS A 94 -30.58 3.61 16.30
CA LYS A 94 -31.22 2.52 17.03
C LYS A 94 -31.30 2.78 18.55
N SER A 95 -30.61 3.81 19.04
CA SER A 95 -30.82 4.47 20.34
C SER A 95 -31.68 5.72 20.15
#